data_AF-A4N5X3-F1
#
_entry.id   AF-A4N5X3-F1
#
_cell.length_a   1.000
_cell.length_b   1.000
_cell.length_c   1.000
_cell.angle_alpha   90.00
_cell.angle_beta   90.00
_cell.angle_gamma   90.00
#
_symmetry.space_group_name_H-M   'P 1'
#
loop_
_entity.id
_entity.type
_entity.pdbx_description
1 polymer ?
#
loop_
_entity_poly.entity_id
_entity_poly.type
_entity_poly.pdbx_seq_one_letter_code
_entity_poly.pdbx_strand_id
1 'polypeptide(L)'
;MKSAEVAKTVLETEFANELNEHQLESIEVIKDLSIISVVGDGMKQAKGIAARFFSALAQANISIVAIAQGSSERSISAVVPQNKAIEAVKATHQALFNNKKVVDMFLVGVGGVGGELIEQVKRQKEYLAKKNVEIRVCAIANSNRMLLDENGLNLEDWKNDLENATQPSDFDVLLSFIKLHHVVNPVFVDCTSAESVAGLYARALKEGFHVVTPNKKANTRELVYYNELRQNAQASQHKFLYETNVGAGLPVIENLQNLLAAGDELEYFEGILSGSLSFIFGKLEEGLSLSEVTALAREKGFTEPDPRDDLSGQDVARKLLILAREAGIELELSDVEVEGVLPKGFSDGKSADEFMAMLPQLDEEFKTRVATAKAEGKVLRYVGKISEGKCKVSIVAVDLNNPLYKVKDGENALAFYTRYYQPIPLLLRGYGAGNAVTAAGIFADILRTLQH
;
A
#
# COMPACT_ATOMS: atom_id res chain seq x y z
N MET A 1 -17.52 3.56 -42.22
CA MET A 1 -18.25 2.29 -42.00
C MET A 1 -18.53 1.52 -43.29
N LYS A 2 -19.20 2.08 -44.32
CA LYS A 2 -19.47 1.34 -45.58
C LYS A 2 -18.21 0.77 -46.26
N SER A 3 -17.06 1.44 -46.18
CA SER A 3 -15.83 0.99 -46.83
C SER A 3 -15.15 -0.22 -46.17
N ALA A 4 -15.37 -0.45 -44.87
CA ALA A 4 -14.71 -1.57 -44.16
C ALA A 4 -15.33 -2.92 -44.51
N GLU A 5 -16.67 -2.99 -44.57
CA GLU A 5 -17.38 -4.21 -44.97
C GLU A 5 -17.14 -4.54 -46.46
N VAL A 6 -17.06 -3.51 -47.30
CA VAL A 6 -16.67 -3.68 -48.71
C VAL A 6 -15.25 -4.22 -48.82
N ALA A 7 -14.29 -3.65 -48.08
CA ALA A 7 -12.91 -4.15 -48.06
C ALA A 7 -12.85 -5.60 -47.57
N LYS A 8 -13.57 -5.95 -46.50
CA LYS A 8 -13.67 -7.33 -46.00
C LYS A 8 -14.18 -8.27 -47.10
N THR A 9 -15.31 -7.93 -47.73
CA THR A 9 -15.91 -8.76 -48.78
C THR A 9 -14.96 -8.96 -49.96
N VAL A 10 -14.26 -7.90 -50.38
CA VAL A 10 -13.27 -7.97 -51.47
C VAL A 10 -12.10 -8.87 -51.09
N LEU A 11 -11.56 -8.73 -49.88
CA LEU A 11 -10.45 -9.58 -49.39
C LEU A 11 -10.87 -11.04 -49.24
N GLU A 12 -12.07 -11.32 -48.71
CA GLU A 12 -12.62 -12.68 -48.60
C GLU A 12 -12.85 -13.31 -49.97
N THR A 13 -13.23 -12.51 -50.97
CA THR A 13 -13.40 -12.99 -52.34
C THR A 13 -12.06 -13.27 -53.02
N GLU A 14 -11.09 -12.36 -52.87
CA GLU A 14 -9.76 -12.50 -53.48
C GLU A 14 -8.99 -13.68 -52.89
N PHE A 15 -9.05 -13.87 -51.56
CA PHE A 15 -8.32 -14.93 -50.83
C PHE A 15 -9.19 -16.15 -50.52
N ALA A 16 -10.25 -16.40 -51.28
CA ALA A 16 -11.21 -17.45 -51.00
C ALA A 16 -10.57 -18.85 -50.97
N ASN A 17 -9.61 -19.13 -51.85
CA ASN A 17 -8.94 -20.43 -51.91
C ASN A 17 -8.04 -20.65 -50.70
N GLU A 18 -7.22 -19.65 -50.35
CA GLU A 18 -6.29 -19.68 -49.23
C GLU A 18 -7.02 -19.81 -47.89
N LEU A 19 -8.16 -19.12 -47.73
CA LEU A 19 -9.02 -19.24 -46.55
C LEU A 19 -9.64 -20.64 -46.44
N ASN A 20 -10.12 -21.22 -47.55
CA ASN A 20 -10.70 -22.56 -47.59
C ASN A 20 -9.67 -23.67 -47.32
N GLU A 21 -8.42 -23.47 -47.76
CA GLU A 21 -7.30 -24.37 -47.50
C GLU A 21 -6.66 -24.16 -46.12
N HIS A 22 -7.23 -23.27 -45.28
CA HIS A 22 -6.70 -22.90 -43.96
C HIS A 22 -5.26 -22.40 -43.97
N GLN A 23 -4.84 -21.77 -45.08
CA GLN A 23 -3.54 -21.12 -45.20
C GLN A 23 -3.53 -19.71 -44.60
N LEU A 24 -4.72 -19.11 -44.42
CA LEU A 24 -4.93 -17.80 -43.80
C LEU A 24 -5.96 -17.89 -42.67
N GLU A 25 -5.79 -17.04 -41.65
CA GLU A 25 -6.79 -16.81 -40.61
C GLU A 25 -8.00 -16.02 -41.15
N SER A 26 -9.14 -16.10 -40.46
CA SER A 26 -10.35 -15.38 -40.84
C SER A 26 -10.13 -13.87 -40.82
N ILE A 27 -10.67 -13.17 -41.83
CA ILE A 27 -10.58 -11.71 -41.91
C ILE A 27 -11.58 -11.06 -40.95
N GLU A 28 -11.05 -10.34 -39.98
CA GLU A 28 -11.83 -9.64 -38.96
C GLU A 28 -11.86 -8.12 -39.18
N VAL A 29 -13.01 -7.51 -38.90
CA VAL A 29 -13.18 -6.05 -38.92
C VAL A 29 -13.36 -5.57 -37.50
N ILE A 30 -12.32 -4.93 -36.97
CA ILE A 30 -12.35 -4.31 -35.64
C ILE A 30 -12.82 -2.85 -35.81
N LYS A 31 -13.88 -2.48 -35.10
CA LYS A 31 -14.50 -1.14 -35.14
C LYS A 31 -14.13 -0.35 -33.89
N ASP A 32 -14.52 0.93 -33.87
CA ASP A 32 -14.36 1.83 -32.71
C ASP A 32 -12.91 1.96 -32.24
N LEU A 33 -12.02 2.18 -33.22
CA LEU A 33 -10.60 2.43 -33.01
C LEU A 33 -10.24 3.88 -33.35
N SER A 34 -9.11 4.35 -32.82
CA SER A 34 -8.52 5.65 -33.10
C SER A 34 -7.02 5.52 -33.30
N ILE A 35 -6.45 6.36 -34.17
CA ILE A 35 -5.01 6.39 -34.45
C ILE A 35 -4.41 7.57 -33.70
N ILE A 36 -3.42 7.30 -32.85
CA ILE A 36 -2.62 8.30 -32.17
C ILE A 36 -1.26 8.35 -32.86
N SER A 37 -0.85 9.53 -33.33
CA SER A 37 0.39 9.71 -34.08
C SER A 37 1.25 10.78 -33.41
N VAL A 38 2.47 10.41 -33.06
CA VAL A 38 3.52 11.36 -32.68
C VAL A 38 4.29 11.69 -33.95
N VAL A 39 4.41 12.98 -34.28
CA VAL A 39 5.09 13.46 -35.49
C VAL A 39 6.12 14.53 -35.11
N GLY A 40 7.34 14.41 -35.61
CA GLY A 40 8.37 15.42 -35.39
C GLY A 40 9.65 15.17 -36.18
N ASP A 41 10.20 16.23 -36.77
CA ASP A 41 11.43 16.15 -37.58
C ASP A 41 12.65 15.71 -36.76
N GLY A 42 12.67 15.98 -35.45
CA GLY A 42 13.74 15.56 -34.54
C GLY A 42 13.68 14.10 -34.09
N MET A 43 12.62 13.34 -34.45
CA MET A 43 12.43 11.97 -33.95
C MET A 43 13.53 11.01 -34.37
N LYS A 44 14.05 11.15 -35.59
CA LYS A 44 15.13 10.32 -36.13
C LYS A 44 16.42 10.39 -35.29
N GLN A 45 16.63 11.50 -34.58
CA GLN A 45 17.85 11.76 -33.80
C GLN A 45 17.61 11.62 -32.29
N ALA A 46 16.37 11.83 -31.85
CA ALA A 46 15.99 11.79 -30.44
C ALA A 46 15.83 10.35 -29.95
N LYS A 47 16.79 9.90 -29.14
CA LYS A 47 16.75 8.58 -28.50
C LYS A 47 15.55 8.49 -27.54
N GLY A 48 14.81 7.38 -27.61
CA GLY A 48 13.79 7.04 -26.63
C GLY A 48 12.40 7.65 -26.84
N ILE A 49 12.13 8.41 -27.91
CA ILE A 49 10.76 8.92 -28.19
C ILE A 49 9.77 7.78 -28.38
N ALA A 50 10.13 6.76 -29.17
CA ALA A 50 9.29 5.58 -29.39
C ALA A 50 8.96 4.89 -28.05
N ALA A 51 9.98 4.65 -27.22
CA ALA A 51 9.82 4.04 -25.92
C ALA A 51 8.90 4.87 -25.02
N ARG A 52 9.14 6.19 -24.91
CA ARG A 52 8.30 7.10 -24.11
C ARG A 52 6.84 7.10 -24.58
N PHE A 53 6.59 7.08 -25.90
CA PHE A 53 5.25 7.04 -26.45
C PHE A 53 4.51 5.76 -26.06
N PHE A 54 5.11 4.59 -26.29
CA PHE A 54 4.46 3.32 -25.96
C PHE A 54 4.35 3.10 -24.44
N SER A 55 5.35 3.52 -23.65
CA SER A 55 5.28 3.50 -22.19
C SER A 55 4.15 4.39 -21.67
N ALA A 56 3.91 5.55 -22.28
CA ALA A 56 2.81 6.43 -21.87
C ALA A 56 1.43 5.78 -22.08
N LEU A 57 1.24 5.09 -23.21
CA LEU A 57 -0.01 4.36 -23.49
C LEU A 57 -0.20 3.19 -22.53
N ALA A 58 0.87 2.42 -22.28
CA ALA A 58 0.83 1.29 -21.36
C ALA A 58 0.52 1.74 -19.93
N GLN A 59 1.16 2.82 -19.46
CA GLN A 59 0.91 3.40 -18.14
C GLN A 59 -0.54 3.87 -18.00
N ALA A 60 -1.10 4.53 -19.02
CA ALA A 60 -2.51 4.92 -19.04
C ALA A 60 -3.50 3.72 -19.13
N ASN A 61 -3.02 2.49 -18.99
CA ASN A 61 -3.79 1.26 -19.08
C ASN A 61 -4.51 1.12 -20.43
N ILE A 62 -3.82 1.47 -21.52
CA ILE A 62 -4.35 1.44 -22.89
C ILE A 62 -3.66 0.34 -23.70
N SER A 63 -4.45 -0.64 -24.14
CA SER A 63 -3.98 -1.67 -25.06
C SER A 63 -3.81 -1.13 -26.47
N ILE A 64 -2.70 -1.50 -27.12
CA ILE A 64 -2.39 -1.12 -28.51
C ILE A 64 -2.82 -2.25 -29.44
N VAL A 65 -3.64 -1.92 -30.44
CA VAL A 65 -4.17 -2.87 -31.43
C VAL A 65 -3.21 -3.04 -32.61
N ALA A 66 -2.60 -1.94 -33.07
CA ALA A 66 -1.64 -1.96 -34.17
C ALA A 66 -0.62 -0.83 -34.04
N ILE A 67 0.56 -1.03 -34.62
CA ILE A 67 1.66 -0.07 -34.63
C ILE A 67 2.09 0.17 -36.07
N ALA A 68 2.30 1.43 -36.42
CA ALA A 68 2.88 1.81 -37.70
C ALA A 68 3.97 2.87 -37.50
N GLN A 69 5.04 2.79 -38.27
CA GLN A 69 6.09 3.82 -38.33
C GLN A 69 6.15 4.37 -39.75
N GLY A 70 6.19 5.69 -39.88
CA GLY A 70 6.38 6.32 -41.17
C GLY A 70 7.76 5.98 -41.74
N SER A 71 7.87 5.76 -43.05
CA SER A 71 9.12 5.41 -43.73
C SER A 71 10.22 6.47 -43.59
N SER A 72 9.86 7.72 -43.30
CA SER A 72 10.80 8.81 -43.01
C SER A 72 11.30 8.82 -41.56
N GLU A 73 10.78 7.92 -40.70
CA GLU A 73 10.99 7.85 -39.25
C GLU A 73 10.59 9.13 -38.50
N ARG A 74 9.82 10.00 -39.15
CA ARG A 74 9.31 11.25 -38.57
C ARG A 74 7.99 11.07 -37.85
N SER A 75 7.39 9.88 -37.94
CA SER A 75 6.14 9.57 -37.25
C SER A 75 6.12 8.15 -36.73
N ILE A 76 5.56 7.98 -35.53
CA ILE A 76 5.17 6.69 -34.97
C ILE A 76 3.70 6.80 -34.58
N SER A 77 2.94 5.79 -34.95
CA SER A 77 1.50 5.73 -34.75
C SER A 77 1.10 4.45 -34.01
N ALA A 78 0.14 4.58 -33.12
CA ALA A 78 -0.49 3.46 -32.43
C ALA A 78 -2.01 3.52 -32.65
N VAL A 79 -2.62 2.37 -32.89
CA VAL A 79 -4.08 2.22 -32.95
C VAL A 79 -4.58 1.77 -31.58
N VAL A 80 -5.53 2.53 -31.02
CA VAL A 80 -6.09 2.31 -29.67
C VAL A 80 -7.63 2.31 -29.71
N PRO A 81 -8.33 1.76 -28.71
CA PRO A 81 -9.77 1.90 -28.60
C PRO A 81 -10.23 3.36 -28.63
N GLN A 82 -11.31 3.68 -29.34
CA GLN A 82 -11.79 5.04 -29.54
C GLN A 82 -12.18 5.73 -28.24
N ASN A 83 -12.76 4.99 -27.29
CA ASN A 83 -13.09 5.48 -25.96
C ASN A 83 -11.86 5.85 -25.11
N LYS A 84 -10.65 5.45 -25.53
CA LYS A 84 -9.36 5.74 -24.88
C LYS A 84 -8.55 6.81 -25.61
N ALA A 85 -9.05 7.37 -26.72
CA ALA A 85 -8.28 8.29 -27.55
C ALA A 85 -7.83 9.56 -26.80
N ILE A 86 -8.69 10.14 -25.97
CA ILE A 86 -8.36 11.36 -25.22
C ILE A 86 -7.30 11.08 -24.15
N GLU A 87 -7.45 9.97 -23.42
CA GLU A 87 -6.46 9.51 -22.42
C GLU A 87 -5.11 9.24 -23.08
N ALA A 88 -5.10 8.59 -24.25
CA ALA A 88 -3.90 8.33 -25.03
C ALA A 88 -3.17 9.61 -25.44
N VAL A 89 -3.91 10.63 -25.92
CA VAL A 89 -3.33 11.94 -26.27
C VAL A 89 -2.76 12.63 -25.03
N LYS A 90 -3.52 12.67 -23.92
CA LYS A 90 -3.06 13.31 -22.67
C LYS A 90 -1.80 12.64 -22.13
N ALA A 91 -1.80 11.31 -21.99
CA ALA A 91 -0.67 10.55 -21.50
C ALA A 91 0.56 10.73 -22.38
N THR A 92 0.39 10.64 -23.71
CA THR A 92 1.48 10.86 -24.68
C THR A 92 2.04 12.27 -24.58
N HIS A 93 1.18 13.28 -24.49
CA HIS A 93 1.60 14.66 -24.38
C HIS A 93 2.37 14.92 -23.08
N GLN A 94 1.84 14.44 -21.96
CA GLN A 94 2.51 14.51 -20.65
C GLN A 94 3.89 13.85 -20.71
N ALA A 95 3.95 12.62 -21.22
CA ALA A 95 5.19 11.85 -21.26
C ALA A 95 6.25 12.43 -22.19
N LEU A 96 5.87 13.11 -23.29
CA LEU A 96 6.81 13.65 -24.28
C LEU A 96 7.22 15.10 -24.02
N PHE A 97 6.30 15.95 -23.57
CA PHE A 97 6.48 17.40 -23.54
C PHE A 97 6.43 18.01 -22.13
N ASN A 98 5.91 17.30 -21.13
CA ASN A 98 5.84 17.84 -19.78
C ASN A 98 7.10 17.48 -18.99
N ASN A 99 7.81 18.50 -18.50
CA ASN A 99 8.95 18.31 -17.61
C ASN A 99 8.51 18.12 -16.14
N LYS A 100 7.24 18.42 -15.85
CA LYS A 100 6.64 18.30 -14.51
C LYS A 100 5.96 16.94 -14.35
N LYS A 101 6.39 16.16 -13.37
CA LYS A 101 5.76 14.92 -12.95
C LYS A 101 4.62 15.25 -11.98
N VAL A 102 3.41 14.85 -12.32
CA VAL A 102 2.21 15.17 -11.54
C VAL A 102 1.60 13.88 -11.02
N VAL A 103 1.28 13.85 -9.73
CA VAL A 103 0.55 12.76 -9.06
C VAL A 103 -0.86 13.22 -8.74
N ASP A 104 -1.85 12.57 -9.32
CA ASP A 104 -3.26 12.83 -9.02
C ASP A 104 -3.71 11.88 -7.90
N MET A 105 -3.82 12.43 -6.69
CA MET A 105 -4.07 11.73 -5.45
C MET A 105 -5.56 11.79 -5.06
N PHE A 106 -6.12 10.63 -4.70
CA PHE A 106 -7.50 10.45 -4.25
C PHE A 106 -7.48 9.87 -2.84
N LEU A 107 -7.66 10.74 -1.84
CA LEU A 107 -7.53 10.39 -0.42
C LEU A 107 -8.87 9.96 0.18
N VAL A 108 -8.92 8.75 0.72
CA VAL A 108 -10.04 8.25 1.53
C VAL A 108 -9.57 8.09 2.97
N GLY A 109 -10.32 8.67 3.91
CA GLY A 109 -9.97 8.68 5.33
C GLY A 109 -9.11 9.89 5.71
N VAL A 110 -9.73 10.85 6.40
CA VAL A 110 -9.12 12.11 6.84
C VAL A 110 -9.06 12.24 8.36
N GLY A 111 -8.95 11.11 9.05
CA GLY A 111 -8.66 11.06 10.48
C GLY A 111 -7.23 11.51 10.79
N GLY A 112 -6.66 11.05 11.92
CA GLY A 112 -5.33 11.46 12.37
C GLY A 112 -4.23 11.34 11.30
N VAL A 113 -4.12 10.18 10.65
CA VAL A 113 -3.10 9.92 9.62
C VAL A 113 -3.39 10.69 8.32
N GLY A 114 -4.62 10.63 7.80
CA GLY A 114 -4.97 11.28 6.54
C GLY A 114 -4.91 12.82 6.60
N GLY A 115 -5.34 13.41 7.72
CA GLY A 115 -5.19 14.85 7.94
C GLY A 115 -3.73 15.28 8.02
N GLU A 116 -2.89 14.51 8.70
CA GLU A 116 -1.44 14.79 8.78
C GLU A 116 -0.75 14.62 7.41
N LEU A 117 -1.19 13.66 6.59
CA LEU A 117 -0.73 13.50 5.21
C LEU A 117 -1.01 14.74 4.36
N ILE A 118 -2.21 15.34 4.48
CA ILE A 118 -2.55 16.61 3.82
C ILE A 118 -1.57 17.72 4.25
N GLU A 119 -1.29 17.84 5.56
CA GLU A 119 -0.33 18.83 6.06
C GLU A 119 1.11 18.57 5.58
N GLN A 120 1.50 17.32 5.36
CA GLN A 120 2.79 16.98 4.75
C GLN A 120 2.84 17.37 3.27
N VAL A 121 1.75 17.14 2.51
CA VAL A 121 1.62 17.62 1.12
C VAL A 121 1.74 19.14 1.03
N LYS A 122 1.08 19.89 1.91
CA LYS A 122 1.20 21.35 1.99
C LYS A 122 2.65 21.78 2.24
N ARG A 123 3.29 21.20 3.27
CA ARG A 123 4.69 21.53 3.64
C ARG A 123 5.70 21.19 2.54
N GLN A 124 5.50 20.10 1.81
CA GLN A 124 6.44 19.62 0.78
C GLN A 124 6.24 20.28 -0.60
N LYS A 125 5.17 21.06 -0.80
CA LYS A 125 4.82 21.66 -2.10
C LYS A 125 5.99 22.40 -2.78
N GLU A 126 6.67 23.29 -2.06
CA GLU A 126 7.79 24.06 -2.61
C GLU A 126 9.02 23.19 -2.89
N TYR A 127 9.29 22.20 -2.04
CA TYR A 127 10.42 21.29 -2.22
C TYR A 127 10.23 20.40 -3.44
N LEU A 128 9.03 19.84 -3.63
CA LEU A 128 8.69 19.03 -4.79
C LEU A 128 8.69 19.85 -6.08
N ALA A 129 8.21 21.09 -6.04
CA ALA A 129 8.23 21.99 -7.20
C ALA A 129 9.66 22.21 -7.75
N LYS A 130 10.67 22.32 -6.87
CA LYS A 130 12.10 22.42 -7.27
C LYS A 130 12.62 21.17 -7.98
N LYS A 131 11.96 20.03 -7.78
CA LYS A 131 12.25 18.75 -8.46
C LYS A 131 11.33 18.49 -9.66
N ASN A 132 10.56 19.49 -10.09
CA ASN A 132 9.51 19.35 -11.10
C ASN A 132 8.49 18.25 -10.74
N VAL A 133 8.17 18.10 -9.45
CA VAL A 133 7.15 17.19 -8.96
C VAL A 133 6.00 17.98 -8.36
N GLU A 134 4.78 17.53 -8.58
CA GLU A 134 3.58 18.05 -7.93
C GLU A 134 2.66 16.91 -7.53
N ILE A 135 2.09 17.02 -6.33
CA ILE A 135 1.00 16.16 -5.87
C ILE A 135 -0.26 17.02 -5.89
N ARG A 136 -1.22 16.66 -6.73
CA ARG A 136 -2.55 17.27 -6.78
C ARG A 136 -3.50 16.37 -6.00
N VAL A 137 -4.05 16.87 -4.90
CA VAL A 137 -5.08 16.16 -4.16
C VAL A 137 -6.41 16.41 -4.87
N CYS A 138 -6.80 15.50 -5.75
CA CYS A 138 -8.01 15.63 -6.58
C CYS A 138 -9.27 15.18 -5.87
N ALA A 139 -9.14 14.37 -4.82
CA ALA A 139 -10.26 14.01 -3.96
C ALA A 139 -9.87 13.87 -2.50
N ILE A 140 -10.83 14.22 -1.64
CA ILE A 140 -10.80 13.95 -0.21
C ILE A 140 -12.15 13.36 0.18
N ALA A 141 -12.17 12.19 0.81
CA ALA A 141 -13.39 11.50 1.22
C ALA A 141 -13.35 11.04 2.68
N ASN A 142 -14.49 11.14 3.36
CA ASN A 142 -14.74 10.47 4.65
C ASN A 142 -15.78 9.35 4.46
N SER A 143 -16.41 8.86 5.54
CA SER A 143 -17.38 7.76 5.44
C SER A 143 -18.66 8.11 4.68
N ASN A 144 -19.00 9.41 4.52
CA ASN A 144 -20.31 9.84 4.06
C ASN A 144 -20.25 10.68 2.78
N ARG A 145 -19.20 11.49 2.63
CA ARG A 145 -19.09 12.51 1.59
C ARG A 145 -17.68 12.64 1.02
N MET A 146 -17.58 13.24 -0.17
CA MET A 146 -16.30 13.53 -0.82
C MET A 146 -16.26 14.90 -1.49
N LEU A 147 -15.05 15.45 -1.59
CA LEU A 147 -14.70 16.57 -2.45
C LEU A 147 -14.00 16.06 -3.70
N LEU A 148 -14.23 16.73 -4.84
CA LEU A 148 -13.65 16.39 -6.14
C LEU A 148 -13.23 17.67 -6.87
N ASP A 149 -11.99 17.73 -7.36
CA ASP A 149 -11.48 18.79 -8.23
C ASP A 149 -10.40 18.25 -9.18
N GLU A 150 -10.59 18.41 -10.48
CA GLU A 150 -9.71 17.88 -11.53
C GLU A 150 -8.34 18.57 -11.55
N ASN A 151 -8.28 19.79 -11.02
CA ASN A 151 -7.08 20.61 -10.94
C ASN A 151 -6.41 20.55 -9.56
N GLY A 152 -7.02 19.82 -8.62
CA GLY A 152 -6.56 19.69 -7.24
C GLY A 152 -7.27 20.66 -6.30
N LEU A 153 -7.64 20.16 -5.13
CA LEU A 153 -8.38 20.88 -4.10
C LEU A 153 -7.52 21.96 -3.42
N ASN A 154 -8.19 23.01 -2.95
CA ASN A 154 -7.58 23.93 -2.00
C ASN A 154 -7.45 23.26 -0.63
N LEU A 155 -6.21 23.14 -0.14
CA LEU A 155 -5.91 22.44 1.12
C LEU A 155 -5.86 23.38 2.34
N GLU A 156 -6.21 24.66 2.21
CA GLU A 156 -6.22 25.57 3.36
C GLU A 156 -7.43 25.36 4.26
N ASP A 157 -8.62 25.13 3.70
CA ASP A 157 -9.86 24.95 4.46
C ASP A 157 -10.63 23.66 4.10
N TRP A 158 -9.88 22.62 3.73
CA TRP A 158 -10.43 21.36 3.25
C TRP A 158 -11.41 20.68 4.23
N LYS A 159 -11.29 20.95 5.54
CA LYS A 159 -12.19 20.40 6.56
C LYS A 159 -13.60 20.98 6.41
N ASN A 160 -13.71 22.31 6.37
CA ASN A 160 -14.99 22.98 6.19
C ASN A 160 -15.58 22.69 4.80
N ASP A 161 -14.74 22.67 3.77
CA ASP A 161 -15.17 22.31 2.42
C ASP A 161 -15.75 20.89 2.41
N LEU A 162 -15.09 19.93 3.07
CA LEU A 162 -15.55 18.55 3.13
C LEU A 162 -16.86 18.46 3.92
N GLU A 163 -16.98 19.15 5.06
CA GLU A 163 -18.22 19.19 5.84
C GLU A 163 -19.43 19.74 5.07
N ASN A 164 -19.19 20.62 4.09
CA ASN A 164 -20.22 21.18 3.22
C ASN A 164 -20.38 20.43 1.89
N ALA A 165 -19.58 19.39 1.65
CA ALA A 165 -19.63 18.61 0.42
C ALA A 165 -20.95 17.82 0.31
N THR A 166 -21.49 17.78 -0.91
CA THR A 166 -22.75 17.11 -1.25
C THR A 166 -22.56 15.79 -1.97
N GLN A 167 -21.37 15.54 -2.54
CA GLN A 167 -21.09 14.30 -3.26
C GLN A 167 -20.97 13.14 -2.27
N PRO A 168 -21.61 11.99 -2.54
CA PRO A 168 -21.53 10.83 -1.65
C PRO A 168 -20.13 10.21 -1.69
N SER A 169 -19.69 9.65 -0.58
CA SER A 169 -18.43 8.88 -0.53
C SER A 169 -18.62 7.50 -1.15
N ASP A 170 -18.50 7.44 -2.48
CA ASP A 170 -18.76 6.26 -3.29
C ASP A 170 -17.69 6.06 -4.38
N PHE A 171 -17.25 4.82 -4.58
CA PHE A 171 -16.17 4.50 -5.51
C PHE A 171 -16.60 4.63 -6.97
N ASP A 172 -17.87 4.39 -7.31
CA ASP A 172 -18.38 4.55 -8.67
C ASP A 172 -18.48 6.02 -9.07
N VAL A 173 -18.79 6.91 -8.12
CA VAL A 173 -18.71 8.36 -8.31
C VAL A 173 -17.28 8.79 -8.61
N LEU A 174 -16.31 8.33 -7.80
CA LEU A 174 -14.89 8.57 -8.04
C LEU A 174 -14.44 8.04 -9.41
N LEU A 175 -14.85 6.82 -9.77
CA LEU A 175 -14.51 6.20 -11.05
C LEU A 175 -15.09 7.00 -12.24
N SER A 176 -16.32 7.50 -12.09
CA SER A 176 -16.97 8.34 -13.11
C SER A 176 -16.23 9.66 -13.28
N PHE A 177 -15.80 10.27 -12.18
CA PHE A 177 -15.01 11.49 -12.18
C PHE A 177 -13.69 11.31 -12.93
N ILE A 178 -12.90 10.27 -12.63
CA ILE A 178 -11.61 10.08 -13.32
C ILE A 178 -11.77 9.80 -14.82
N LYS A 179 -12.84 9.10 -15.22
CA LYS A 179 -13.15 8.81 -16.62
C LYS A 179 -13.59 10.06 -17.37
N LEU A 180 -14.44 10.88 -16.74
CA LEU A 180 -14.89 12.16 -17.31
C LEU A 180 -13.73 13.12 -17.56
N HIS A 181 -12.78 13.18 -16.62
CA HIS A 181 -11.65 14.11 -16.68
C HIS A 181 -10.40 13.50 -17.33
N HIS A 182 -10.45 12.23 -17.75
CA HIS A 182 -9.34 11.50 -18.35
C HIS A 182 -8.05 11.60 -17.51
N VAL A 183 -8.17 11.32 -16.22
CA VAL A 183 -7.05 11.29 -15.27
C VAL A 183 -6.16 10.09 -15.60
N VAL A 184 -4.85 10.32 -15.68
CA VAL A 184 -3.86 9.29 -16.03
C VAL A 184 -3.10 8.90 -14.77
N ASN A 185 -2.95 7.59 -14.53
CA ASN A 185 -2.26 7.00 -13.37
C ASN A 185 -2.71 7.54 -12.00
N PRO A 186 -4.02 7.55 -11.69
CA PRO A 186 -4.52 8.03 -10.41
C PRO A 186 -3.97 7.20 -9.23
N VAL A 187 -3.74 7.85 -8.09
CA VAL A 187 -3.28 7.19 -6.86
C VAL A 187 -4.41 7.19 -5.84
N PHE A 188 -4.99 6.01 -5.59
CA PHE A 188 -5.96 5.77 -4.54
C PHE A 188 -5.24 5.58 -3.20
N VAL A 189 -5.46 6.50 -2.26
CA VAL A 189 -4.81 6.49 -0.95
C VAL A 189 -5.86 6.21 0.12
N ASP A 190 -5.85 5.01 0.70
CA ASP A 190 -6.76 4.64 1.79
C ASP A 190 -6.07 4.75 3.15
N CYS A 191 -6.36 5.83 3.88
CA CYS A 191 -5.91 6.08 5.25
C CYS A 191 -6.95 5.66 6.32
N THR A 192 -7.87 4.76 5.98
CA THR A 192 -8.86 4.18 6.92
C THR A 192 -8.37 2.85 7.51
N SER A 193 -9.17 2.30 8.42
CA SER A 193 -9.07 0.91 8.90
C SER A 193 -10.26 0.05 8.46
N ALA A 194 -11.04 0.55 7.49
CA ALA A 194 -12.30 -0.04 7.08
C ALA A 194 -12.09 -1.20 6.10
N GLU A 195 -12.74 -2.32 6.36
CA GLU A 195 -12.69 -3.49 5.47
C GLU A 195 -13.42 -3.25 4.15
N SER A 196 -14.51 -2.47 4.17
CA SER A 196 -15.26 -2.08 2.98
C SER A 196 -14.38 -1.31 1.98
N VAL A 197 -13.50 -0.43 2.44
CA VAL A 197 -12.57 0.33 1.58
C VAL A 197 -11.45 -0.58 1.09
N ALA A 198 -10.87 -1.41 1.98
CA ALA A 198 -9.87 -2.39 1.61
C ALA A 198 -10.35 -3.39 0.53
N GLY A 199 -11.65 -3.69 0.50
CA GLY A 199 -12.30 -4.54 -0.52
C GLY A 199 -12.37 -3.92 -1.91
N LEU A 200 -12.12 -2.61 -2.06
CA LEU A 200 -12.14 -1.92 -3.35
C LEU A 200 -10.81 -2.01 -4.11
N TYR A 201 -9.72 -2.42 -3.45
CA TYR A 201 -8.37 -2.31 -4.02
C TYR A 201 -8.17 -3.15 -5.28
N ALA A 202 -8.70 -4.37 -5.32
CA ALA A 202 -8.60 -5.23 -6.51
C ALA A 202 -9.26 -4.56 -7.72
N ARG A 203 -10.43 -3.94 -7.50
CA ARG A 203 -11.13 -3.15 -8.53
C ARG A 203 -10.35 -1.89 -8.90
N ALA A 204 -9.80 -1.16 -7.93
CA ALA A 204 -9.02 0.04 -8.19
C ALA A 204 -7.79 -0.27 -9.06
N LEU A 205 -7.01 -1.30 -8.72
CA LEU A 205 -5.85 -1.74 -9.51
C LEU A 205 -6.24 -2.12 -10.94
N LYS A 206 -7.38 -2.81 -11.10
CA LYS A 206 -7.93 -3.21 -12.41
C LYS A 206 -8.37 -2.02 -13.26
N GLU A 207 -8.93 -0.98 -12.64
CA GLU A 207 -9.33 0.26 -13.31
C GLU A 207 -8.15 1.23 -13.56
N GLY A 208 -6.92 0.84 -13.20
CA GLY A 208 -5.69 1.61 -13.46
C GLY A 208 -5.34 2.61 -12.36
N PHE A 209 -5.69 2.34 -11.10
CA PHE A 209 -5.18 3.09 -9.97
C PHE A 209 -3.90 2.46 -9.43
N HIS A 210 -2.93 3.28 -9.04
CA HIS A 210 -2.02 2.88 -7.96
C HIS A 210 -2.80 2.86 -6.65
N VAL A 211 -2.48 1.93 -5.74
CA VAL A 211 -3.07 1.87 -4.41
C VAL A 211 -1.98 2.05 -3.37
N VAL A 212 -2.16 2.99 -2.45
CA VAL A 212 -1.25 3.25 -1.32
C VAL A 212 -2.05 3.20 -0.02
N THR A 213 -1.59 2.46 0.99
CA THR A 213 -2.41 2.30 2.21
C THR A 213 -1.65 1.88 3.48
N PRO A 214 -2.00 2.43 4.66
CA PRO A 214 -1.73 1.85 5.98
C PRO A 214 -2.77 0.81 6.44
N ASN A 215 -3.79 0.54 5.64
CA ASN A 215 -4.87 -0.38 5.98
C ASN A 215 -4.41 -1.83 5.78
N LYS A 216 -4.06 -2.47 6.91
CA LYS A 216 -3.59 -3.85 6.95
C LYS A 216 -4.62 -4.87 6.46
N LYS A 217 -5.92 -4.53 6.46
CA LYS A 217 -7.01 -5.48 6.18
C LYS A 217 -6.78 -6.23 4.88
N ALA A 218 -6.47 -5.51 3.79
CA ALA A 218 -6.25 -6.12 2.47
C ALA A 218 -5.18 -7.21 2.46
N ASN A 219 -4.05 -7.01 3.16
CA ASN A 219 -2.96 -7.99 3.19
C ASN A 219 -3.15 -9.10 4.23
N THR A 220 -4.16 -8.99 5.10
CA THR A 220 -4.49 -10.02 6.10
C THR A 220 -5.83 -10.70 5.84
N ARG A 221 -6.44 -10.45 4.69
CA ARG A 221 -7.60 -11.20 4.18
C ARG A 221 -7.18 -12.58 3.66
N GLU A 222 -8.15 -13.33 3.18
CA GLU A 222 -7.97 -14.64 2.57
C GLU A 222 -6.90 -14.60 1.46
N LEU A 223 -6.12 -15.68 1.33
CA LEU A 223 -5.04 -15.78 0.34
C LEU A 223 -5.51 -15.51 -1.09
N VAL A 224 -6.75 -15.85 -1.42
CA VAL A 224 -7.35 -15.57 -2.74
C VAL A 224 -7.36 -14.07 -3.03
N TYR A 225 -7.85 -13.25 -2.10
CA TYR A 225 -7.87 -11.80 -2.27
C TYR A 225 -6.46 -11.21 -2.24
N TYR A 226 -5.60 -11.71 -1.35
CA TYR A 226 -4.19 -11.32 -1.29
C TYR A 226 -3.51 -11.49 -2.66
N ASN A 227 -3.70 -12.65 -3.31
CA ASN A 227 -3.15 -12.96 -4.62
C ASN A 227 -3.78 -12.16 -5.75
N GLU A 228 -5.10 -11.95 -5.72
CA GLU A 228 -5.81 -11.11 -6.70
C GLU A 228 -5.21 -9.69 -6.77
N LEU A 229 -4.86 -9.09 -5.63
CA LEU A 229 -4.22 -7.76 -5.61
C LEU A 229 -2.89 -7.74 -6.35
N ARG A 230 -2.01 -8.74 -6.12
CA ARG A 230 -0.72 -8.82 -6.82
C ARG A 230 -0.90 -9.04 -8.31
N GLN A 231 -1.82 -9.93 -8.69
CA GLN A 231 -2.12 -10.22 -10.09
C GLN A 231 -2.66 -8.98 -10.81
N ASN A 232 -3.62 -8.27 -10.22
CA ASN A 232 -4.18 -7.05 -10.82
C ASN A 232 -3.14 -5.93 -10.91
N ALA A 233 -2.30 -5.73 -9.87
CA ALA A 233 -1.20 -4.78 -9.90
C ALA A 233 -0.21 -5.08 -11.03
N GLN A 234 0.19 -6.34 -11.19
CA GLN A 234 1.08 -6.76 -12.28
C GLN A 234 0.43 -6.59 -13.66
N ALA A 235 -0.80 -7.07 -13.82
CA ALA A 235 -1.52 -7.02 -15.10
C ALA A 235 -1.78 -5.60 -15.58
N SER A 236 -2.13 -4.68 -14.67
CA SER A 236 -2.36 -3.28 -15.02
C SER A 236 -1.08 -2.43 -15.02
N GLN A 237 0.08 -2.97 -14.62
CA GLN A 237 1.34 -2.22 -14.41
C GLN A 237 1.22 -1.09 -13.37
N HIS A 238 0.27 -1.21 -12.45
CA HIS A 238 0.11 -0.29 -11.33
C HIS A 238 0.70 -0.87 -10.05
N LYS A 239 0.97 0.01 -9.08
CA LYS A 239 1.65 -0.35 -7.84
C LYS A 239 0.63 -0.49 -6.71
N PHE A 240 0.78 -1.55 -5.92
CA PHE A 240 0.14 -1.67 -4.62
C PHE A 240 1.22 -1.52 -3.54
N LEU A 241 1.17 -0.41 -2.82
CA LEU A 241 2.19 -0.01 -1.85
C LEU A 241 1.57 0.10 -0.46
N TYR A 242 2.28 -0.46 0.52
CA TYR A 242 1.75 -0.66 1.88
C TYR A 242 2.88 -0.72 2.90
N GLU A 243 3.92 0.10 2.72
CA GLU A 243 5.07 0.16 3.64
C GLU A 243 4.61 0.30 5.09
N THR A 244 3.60 1.14 5.27
CA THR A 244 3.07 1.51 6.57
C THR A 244 2.20 0.47 7.26
N ASN A 245 1.94 -0.66 6.60
CA ASN A 245 1.27 -1.79 7.25
C ASN A 245 2.13 -2.40 8.37
N VAL A 246 3.46 -2.32 8.27
CA VAL A 246 4.39 -2.86 9.29
C VAL A 246 5.48 -1.84 9.59
N GLY A 247 5.52 -1.35 10.84
CA GLY A 247 6.57 -0.43 11.28
C GLY A 247 6.31 1.06 10.97
N ALA A 248 5.06 1.44 10.63
CA ALA A 248 4.68 2.81 10.31
C ALA A 248 5.56 3.42 9.20
N GLY A 249 6.44 4.36 9.51
CA GLY A 249 7.33 5.00 8.53
C GLY A 249 8.68 4.28 8.34
N LEU A 250 8.91 3.17 9.04
CA LEU A 250 10.14 2.39 8.87
C LEU A 250 10.12 1.67 7.50
N PRO A 251 11.26 1.63 6.78
CA PRO A 251 11.35 0.95 5.49
C PRO A 251 11.50 -0.56 5.70
N VAL A 252 10.40 -1.24 5.99
CA VAL A 252 10.36 -2.67 6.34
C VAL A 252 10.06 -3.52 5.13
N ILE A 253 8.91 -3.30 4.51
CA ILE A 253 8.36 -4.09 3.42
C ILE A 253 9.24 -3.98 2.19
N GLU A 254 9.57 -2.77 1.76
CA GLU A 254 10.43 -2.57 0.57
C GLU A 254 11.81 -3.21 0.74
N ASN A 255 12.43 -3.04 1.92
CA ASN A 255 13.74 -3.65 2.16
C ASN A 255 13.66 -5.18 2.15
N LEU A 256 12.64 -5.77 2.77
CA LEU A 256 12.43 -7.21 2.71
C LEU A 256 12.22 -7.69 1.27
N GLN A 257 11.34 -7.03 0.51
CA GLN A 257 11.09 -7.35 -0.90
C GLN A 257 12.37 -7.25 -1.75
N ASN A 258 13.20 -6.23 -1.54
CA ASN A 258 14.46 -6.05 -2.26
C ASN A 258 15.49 -7.14 -1.94
N LEU A 259 15.57 -7.57 -0.68
CA LEU A 259 16.43 -8.68 -0.28
C LEU A 259 16.02 -9.98 -0.99
N LEU A 260 14.72 -10.30 -0.94
CA LEU A 260 14.18 -11.51 -1.57
C LEU A 260 14.34 -11.47 -3.10
N ALA A 261 14.10 -10.31 -3.72
CA ALA A 261 14.30 -10.11 -5.16
C ALA A 261 15.77 -10.27 -5.58
N ALA A 262 16.72 -10.02 -4.67
CA ALA A 262 18.15 -10.26 -4.89
C ALA A 262 18.58 -11.73 -4.69
N GLY A 263 17.65 -12.63 -4.36
CA GLY A 263 17.92 -14.04 -4.11
C GLY A 263 18.36 -14.36 -2.67
N ASP A 264 18.11 -13.44 -1.74
CA ASP A 264 18.19 -13.71 -0.31
C ASP A 264 16.95 -14.51 0.15
N GLU A 265 17.03 -15.15 1.32
CA GLU A 265 15.94 -15.95 1.88
C GLU A 265 15.81 -15.66 3.38
N LEU A 266 14.58 -15.48 3.86
CA LEU A 266 14.31 -15.30 5.28
C LEU A 266 14.43 -16.64 6.01
N GLU A 267 15.38 -16.76 6.95
CA GLU A 267 15.57 -17.97 7.76
C GLU A 267 14.86 -17.85 9.11
N TYR A 268 14.99 -16.69 9.76
CA TYR A 268 14.35 -16.40 11.04
C TYR A 268 14.01 -14.92 11.15
N PHE A 269 12.86 -14.63 11.75
CA PHE A 269 12.45 -13.28 12.11
C PHE A 269 12.05 -13.22 13.57
N GLU A 270 12.43 -12.13 14.22
CA GLU A 270 11.93 -11.76 15.54
C GLU A 270 11.78 -10.25 15.63
N GLY A 271 10.64 -9.78 16.14
CA GLY A 271 10.38 -8.35 16.22
C GLY A 271 9.33 -7.92 17.23
N ILE A 272 9.54 -6.72 17.77
CA ILE A 272 8.55 -5.96 18.54
C ILE A 272 7.78 -5.09 17.56
N LEU A 273 6.51 -5.45 17.32
CA LEU A 273 5.67 -4.86 16.27
C LEU A 273 4.59 -3.92 16.80
N SER A 274 4.43 -3.80 18.13
CA SER A 274 3.47 -2.92 18.78
C SER A 274 4.20 -1.94 19.71
N GLY A 275 3.99 -0.64 19.47
CA GLY A 275 4.50 0.42 20.33
C GLY A 275 3.87 0.38 21.71
N SER A 276 2.56 0.11 21.81
CA SER A 276 1.85 0.04 23.09
C SER A 276 2.40 -1.08 23.96
N LEU A 277 2.61 -2.26 23.38
CA LEU A 277 3.22 -3.39 24.10
C LEU A 277 4.71 -3.16 24.39
N SER A 278 5.46 -2.52 23.49
CA SER A 278 6.85 -2.09 23.74
C SER A 278 6.94 -1.18 24.97
N PHE A 279 6.05 -0.20 25.06
CA PHE A 279 5.95 0.70 26.21
C PHE A 279 5.58 -0.07 27.49
N ILE A 280 4.56 -0.93 27.42
CA ILE A 280 4.09 -1.71 28.57
C ILE A 280 5.21 -2.58 29.14
N PHE A 281 5.82 -3.43 28.31
CA PHE A 281 6.89 -4.33 28.75
C PHE A 281 8.16 -3.59 29.17
N GLY A 282 8.44 -2.42 28.56
CA GLY A 282 9.53 -1.54 28.99
C GLY A 282 9.34 -1.00 30.40
N LYS A 283 8.12 -0.63 30.80
CA LYS A 283 7.83 -0.13 32.16
C LYS A 283 7.61 -1.24 33.19
N LEU A 284 7.17 -2.42 32.77
CA LEU A 284 7.18 -3.62 33.64
C LEU A 284 8.60 -3.94 34.12
N GLU A 285 9.59 -3.80 33.23
CA GLU A 285 11.02 -3.95 33.58
C GLU A 285 11.49 -2.92 34.61
N GLU A 286 10.95 -1.69 34.56
CA GLU A 286 11.21 -0.60 35.51
C GLU A 286 10.51 -0.79 36.86
N GLY A 287 9.65 -1.81 37.00
CA GLY A 287 9.03 -2.21 38.26
C GLY A 287 7.57 -1.77 38.43
N LEU A 288 6.94 -1.18 37.41
CA LEU A 288 5.50 -0.92 37.43
C LEU A 288 4.73 -2.24 37.28
N SER A 289 3.52 -2.29 37.85
CA SER A 289 2.59 -3.40 37.63
C SER A 289 1.89 -3.31 36.27
N LEU A 290 1.27 -4.41 35.81
CA LEU A 290 0.57 -4.46 34.53
C LEU A 290 -0.63 -3.50 34.51
N SER A 291 -1.37 -3.42 35.62
CA SER A 291 -2.50 -2.52 35.77
C SER A 291 -2.08 -1.04 35.69
N GLU A 292 -1.06 -0.65 36.44
CA GLU A 292 -0.53 0.73 36.47
C GLU A 292 -0.01 1.17 35.10
N VAL A 293 0.78 0.32 34.44
CA VAL A 293 1.36 0.68 33.14
C VAL A 293 0.30 0.75 32.05
N THR A 294 -0.70 -0.13 32.07
CA THR A 294 -1.79 -0.09 31.09
C THR A 294 -2.62 1.18 31.26
N ALA A 295 -2.88 1.59 32.50
CA ALA A 295 -3.56 2.87 32.79
C ALA A 295 -2.74 4.06 32.30
N LEU A 296 -1.42 4.06 32.55
CA LEU A 296 -0.51 5.10 32.08
C LEU A 296 -0.43 5.16 30.55
N ALA A 297 -0.42 4.01 29.88
CA ALA A 297 -0.41 3.93 28.43
C ALA A 297 -1.72 4.51 27.83
N ARG A 298 -2.87 4.21 28.46
CA ARG A 298 -4.18 4.79 28.09
C ARG A 298 -4.21 6.31 28.29
N GLU A 299 -3.72 6.81 29.42
CA GLU A 299 -3.64 8.25 29.71
C GLU A 299 -2.78 9.00 28.70
N LYS A 300 -1.65 8.40 28.31
CA LYS A 300 -0.73 8.97 27.31
C LYS A 300 -1.20 8.80 25.87
N GLY A 301 -2.33 8.12 25.63
CA GLY A 301 -2.85 7.84 24.29
C GLY A 301 -1.97 6.87 23.49
N PHE A 302 -1.23 5.99 24.18
CA PHE A 302 -0.48 4.91 23.53
C PHE A 302 -1.31 3.67 23.23
N THR A 303 -2.44 3.48 23.93
CA THR A 303 -3.38 2.40 23.61
C THR A 303 -4.55 2.93 22.81
N GLU A 304 -5.27 2.02 22.16
CA GLU A 304 -6.63 2.29 21.70
C GLU A 304 -7.55 2.66 22.88
N PRO A 305 -8.75 3.24 22.63
CA PRO A 305 -9.72 3.57 23.69
C PRO A 305 -10.04 2.38 24.61
N ASP A 306 -10.01 1.18 24.04
CA ASP A 306 -10.06 -0.09 24.75
C ASP A 306 -8.69 -0.79 24.69
N PRO A 307 -7.91 -0.80 25.78
CA PRO A 307 -6.56 -1.39 25.78
C PRO A 307 -6.50 -2.89 25.47
N ARG A 308 -7.65 -3.59 25.51
CA ARG A 308 -7.73 -5.01 25.13
C ARG A 308 -7.35 -5.23 23.67
N ASP A 309 -7.61 -4.26 22.80
CA ASP A 309 -7.27 -4.36 21.38
C ASP A 309 -5.75 -4.50 21.18
N ASP A 310 -4.95 -3.77 21.96
CA ASP A 310 -3.49 -3.88 21.98
C ASP A 310 -3.02 -5.16 22.69
N LEU A 311 -3.56 -5.43 23.88
CA LEU A 311 -3.15 -6.55 24.75
C LEU A 311 -3.52 -7.94 24.19
N SER A 312 -4.45 -8.00 23.24
CA SER A 312 -4.84 -9.23 22.55
C SER A 312 -3.73 -9.84 21.69
N GLY A 313 -2.77 -9.03 21.23
CA GLY A 313 -1.74 -9.43 20.28
C GLY A 313 -2.21 -9.52 18.82
N GLN A 314 -3.48 -9.23 18.53
CA GLN A 314 -4.06 -9.40 17.19
C GLN A 314 -3.45 -8.43 16.15
N ASP A 315 -3.12 -7.19 16.55
CA ASP A 315 -2.41 -6.27 15.66
C ASP A 315 -1.00 -6.77 15.31
N VAL A 316 -0.29 -7.35 16.29
CA VAL A 316 1.02 -7.99 16.09
C VAL A 316 0.91 -9.19 15.16
N ALA A 317 -0.12 -10.03 15.35
CA ALA A 317 -0.39 -11.19 14.48
C ALA A 317 -0.65 -10.78 13.03
N ARG A 318 -1.43 -9.72 12.81
CA ARG A 318 -1.66 -9.16 11.48
C ARG A 318 -0.37 -8.67 10.82
N LYS A 319 0.46 -7.91 11.54
CA LYS A 319 1.76 -7.43 11.03
C LYS A 319 2.71 -8.59 10.71
N LEU A 320 2.73 -9.61 11.57
CA LEU A 320 3.54 -10.81 11.39
C LEU A 320 3.09 -11.62 10.16
N LEU A 321 1.78 -11.77 9.95
CA LEU A 321 1.22 -12.42 8.76
C LEU A 321 1.64 -11.71 7.48
N ILE A 322 1.61 -10.38 7.47
CA ILE A 322 2.06 -9.59 6.32
C ILE A 322 3.52 -9.91 6.01
N LEU A 323 4.42 -9.85 7.01
CA LEU A 323 5.84 -10.18 6.81
C LEU A 323 6.05 -11.62 6.33
N ALA A 324 5.31 -12.58 6.87
CA ALA A 324 5.40 -13.99 6.46
C ALA A 324 4.99 -14.19 5.00
N ARG A 325 3.89 -13.56 4.58
CA ARG A 325 3.43 -13.60 3.19
C ARG A 325 4.42 -12.92 2.24
N GLU A 326 5.00 -11.78 2.63
CA GLU A 326 6.06 -11.14 1.86
C GLU A 326 7.31 -12.00 1.75
N ALA A 327 7.61 -12.83 2.76
CA ALA A 327 8.68 -13.83 2.72
C ALA A 327 8.35 -15.09 1.90
N GLY A 328 7.20 -15.13 1.22
CA GLY A 328 6.78 -16.25 0.39
C GLY A 328 6.09 -17.39 1.17
N ILE A 329 5.70 -17.16 2.42
CA ILE A 329 5.02 -18.16 3.25
C ILE A 329 3.50 -17.98 3.11
N GLU A 330 2.84 -18.96 2.53
CA GLU A 330 1.37 -18.96 2.37
C GLU A 330 0.69 -19.37 3.67
N LEU A 331 0.18 -18.38 4.42
CA LEU A 331 -0.55 -18.56 5.68
C LEU A 331 -1.86 -17.78 5.67
N GLU A 332 -2.81 -18.26 6.46
CA GLU A 332 -3.98 -17.50 6.90
C GLU A 332 -3.78 -16.95 8.32
N LEU A 333 -4.58 -15.96 8.71
CA LEU A 333 -4.49 -15.37 10.05
C LEU A 333 -4.75 -16.40 11.16
N SER A 334 -5.57 -17.41 10.88
CA SER A 334 -5.84 -18.53 11.79
C SER A 334 -4.62 -19.43 12.04
N ASP A 335 -3.63 -19.40 11.15
CA ASP A 335 -2.41 -20.21 11.28
C ASP A 335 -1.36 -19.54 12.16
N VAL A 336 -1.56 -18.26 12.52
CA VAL A 336 -0.69 -17.54 13.45
C VAL A 336 -1.03 -17.94 14.89
N GLU A 337 -0.07 -18.54 15.59
CA GLU A 337 -0.24 -18.85 17.02
C GLU A 337 -0.14 -17.56 17.84
N VAL A 338 -1.24 -17.16 18.49
CA VAL A 338 -1.28 -15.93 19.30
C VAL A 338 -1.43 -16.27 20.78
N GLU A 339 -0.37 -16.03 21.55
CA GLU A 339 -0.41 -15.93 23.01
C GLU A 339 -0.61 -14.46 23.38
N GLY A 340 -1.86 -14.09 23.69
CA GLY A 340 -2.18 -12.74 24.17
C GLY A 340 -1.51 -12.42 25.51
N VAL A 341 -1.42 -11.13 25.86
CA VAL A 341 -0.95 -10.72 27.19
C VAL A 341 -1.94 -11.12 28.27
N LEU A 342 -3.23 -11.13 27.93
CA LEU A 342 -4.32 -11.50 28.81
C LEU A 342 -4.63 -13.01 28.72
N PRO A 343 -4.95 -13.67 29.83
CA PRO A 343 -5.50 -15.03 29.81
C PRO A 343 -6.77 -15.12 28.96
N LYS A 344 -6.98 -16.26 28.29
CA LYS A 344 -8.20 -16.48 27.49
C LYS A 344 -9.45 -16.32 28.36
N GLY A 345 -10.41 -15.52 27.90
CA GLY A 345 -11.66 -15.27 28.60
C GLY A 345 -11.59 -14.33 29.81
N PHE A 346 -10.43 -13.71 30.06
CA PHE A 346 -10.21 -12.89 31.26
C PHE A 346 -11.22 -11.73 31.43
N SER A 347 -11.68 -11.14 30.33
CA SER A 347 -12.55 -9.96 30.35
C SER A 347 -13.70 -10.04 29.35
N ASP A 348 -14.16 -11.26 29.03
CA ASP A 348 -15.23 -11.46 28.06
C ASP A 348 -16.54 -10.81 28.54
N GLY A 349 -17.18 -10.05 27.66
CA GLY A 349 -18.45 -9.36 27.95
C GLY A 349 -18.33 -8.17 28.92
N LYS A 350 -17.11 -7.76 29.31
CA LYS A 350 -16.87 -6.61 30.18
C LYS A 350 -16.71 -5.31 29.39
N SER A 351 -17.07 -4.19 30.00
CA SER A 351 -16.71 -2.85 29.51
C SER A 351 -15.21 -2.57 29.71
N ALA A 352 -14.69 -1.55 29.02
CA ALA A 352 -13.28 -1.15 29.14
C ALA A 352 -12.92 -0.76 30.59
N ASP A 353 -13.82 -0.07 31.30
CA ASP A 353 -13.55 0.37 32.68
C ASP A 353 -13.62 -0.81 33.67
N GLU A 354 -14.54 -1.75 33.47
CA GLU A 354 -14.56 -3.00 34.25
C GLU A 354 -13.29 -3.82 34.01
N PHE A 355 -12.82 -3.90 32.75
CA PHE A 355 -11.57 -4.55 32.40
C PHE A 355 -10.38 -3.92 33.15
N MET A 356 -10.27 -2.58 33.14
CA MET A 356 -9.22 -1.87 33.87
C MET A 356 -9.26 -2.15 35.37
N ALA A 357 -10.46 -2.29 35.96
CA ALA A 357 -10.61 -2.66 37.37
C ALA A 357 -10.24 -4.12 37.66
N MET A 358 -10.26 -5.01 36.66
CA MET A 358 -9.87 -6.42 36.79
C MET A 358 -8.37 -6.64 36.62
N LEU A 359 -7.68 -5.80 35.82
CA LEU A 359 -6.24 -5.94 35.53
C LEU A 359 -5.34 -6.17 36.77
N PRO A 360 -5.59 -5.56 37.94
CA PRO A 360 -4.75 -5.82 39.12
C PRO A 360 -4.66 -7.29 39.55
N GLN A 361 -5.62 -8.12 39.14
CA GLN A 361 -5.59 -9.57 39.41
C GLN A 361 -4.41 -10.28 38.74
N LEU A 362 -3.81 -9.69 37.69
CA LEU A 362 -2.69 -10.24 36.94
C LEU A 362 -1.33 -9.70 37.43
N ASP A 363 -1.31 -8.70 38.32
CA ASP A 363 -0.08 -7.98 38.67
C ASP A 363 0.96 -8.88 39.35
N GLU A 364 0.55 -9.72 40.30
CA GLU A 364 1.48 -10.62 41.00
C GLU A 364 2.05 -11.72 40.09
N GLU A 365 1.28 -12.19 39.11
CA GLU A 365 1.77 -13.12 38.08
C GLU A 365 2.87 -12.45 37.24
N PHE A 366 2.60 -11.26 36.70
CA PHE A 366 3.56 -10.54 35.87
C PHE A 366 4.80 -10.13 36.65
N LYS A 367 4.65 -9.71 37.90
CA LYS A 367 5.77 -9.41 38.81
C LYS A 367 6.67 -10.62 39.02
N THR A 368 6.09 -11.81 39.20
CA THR A 368 6.83 -13.07 39.32
C THR A 368 7.58 -13.41 38.03
N ARG A 369 6.95 -13.21 36.86
CA ARG A 369 7.58 -13.44 35.55
C ARG A 369 8.76 -12.49 35.30
N VAL A 370 8.59 -11.20 35.61
CA VAL A 370 9.65 -10.18 35.48
C VAL A 370 10.80 -10.50 36.44
N ALA A 371 10.53 -10.84 37.69
CA ALA A 371 11.56 -11.20 38.67
C ALA A 371 12.37 -12.43 38.22
N THR A 372 11.70 -13.44 37.66
CA THR A 372 12.33 -14.65 37.11
C THR A 372 13.24 -14.32 35.93
N ALA A 373 12.75 -13.56 34.95
CA ALA A 373 13.56 -13.12 33.82
C ALA A 373 14.79 -12.32 34.28
N LYS A 374 14.60 -11.39 35.23
CA LYS A 374 15.68 -10.56 35.77
C LYS A 374 16.72 -11.38 36.53
N ALA A 375 16.33 -12.43 37.27
CA ALA A 375 17.25 -13.33 37.95
C ALA A 375 18.15 -14.09 36.95
N GLU A 376 17.68 -14.31 35.73
CA GLU A 376 18.44 -14.91 34.63
C GLU A 376 19.22 -13.89 33.77
N GLY A 377 19.22 -12.60 34.14
CA GLY A 377 19.84 -11.54 33.34
C GLY A 377 19.08 -11.23 32.03
N LYS A 378 17.77 -11.52 31.99
CA LYS A 378 16.88 -11.32 30.84
C LYS A 378 15.79 -10.29 31.15
N VAL A 379 15.11 -9.85 30.09
CA VAL A 379 13.94 -8.96 30.14
C VAL A 379 12.79 -9.54 29.34
N LEU A 380 11.55 -9.25 29.74
CA LEU A 380 10.37 -9.71 28.99
C LEU A 380 10.05 -8.76 27.84
N ARG A 381 9.76 -9.31 26.66
CA ARG A 381 9.29 -8.58 25.48
C ARG A 381 8.13 -9.33 24.84
N TYR A 382 7.18 -8.58 24.28
CA TYR A 382 6.12 -9.15 23.45
C TYR A 382 6.55 -9.13 21.99
N VAL A 383 6.71 -10.30 21.39
CA VAL A 383 7.36 -10.43 20.07
C VAL A 383 6.53 -11.26 19.11
N GLY A 384 6.62 -10.92 17.83
CA GLY A 384 6.28 -11.81 16.73
C GLY A 384 7.52 -12.54 16.23
N LYS A 385 7.40 -13.84 15.95
CA LYS A 385 8.46 -14.70 15.44
C LYS A 385 8.01 -15.43 14.18
N ILE A 386 8.90 -15.51 13.20
CA ILE A 386 8.77 -16.39 12.04
C ILE A 386 9.95 -17.36 12.09
N SER A 387 9.66 -18.65 12.14
CA SER A 387 10.67 -19.71 12.17
C SER A 387 10.08 -20.96 11.54
N GLU A 388 10.83 -21.61 10.65
CA GLU A 388 10.42 -22.87 10.00
C GLU A 388 9.01 -22.78 9.35
N GLY A 389 8.71 -21.65 8.70
CA GLY A 389 7.41 -21.42 8.05
C GLY A 389 6.23 -21.18 9.00
N LYS A 390 6.46 -21.08 10.32
CA LYS A 390 5.42 -20.85 11.33
C LYS A 390 5.51 -19.46 11.93
N CYS A 391 4.35 -18.88 12.23
CA CYS A 391 4.23 -17.60 12.89
C CYS A 391 3.74 -17.78 14.33
N LYS A 392 4.45 -17.18 15.28
CA LYS A 392 4.05 -17.15 16.69
C LYS A 392 4.20 -15.76 17.28
N VAL A 393 3.18 -15.33 18.02
CA VAL A 393 3.19 -14.11 18.82
C VAL A 393 3.13 -14.50 20.29
N SER A 394 4.09 -14.05 21.10
CA SER A 394 4.16 -14.44 22.52
C SER A 394 5.03 -13.52 23.36
N ILE A 395 4.97 -13.67 24.68
CA ILE A 395 5.89 -13.05 25.62
C ILE A 395 7.15 -13.92 25.70
N VAL A 396 8.31 -13.33 25.44
CA VAL A 396 9.61 -14.01 25.51
C VAL A 396 10.55 -13.31 26.46
N ALA A 397 11.42 -14.08 27.12
CA ALA A 397 12.54 -13.56 27.89
C ALA A 397 13.77 -13.45 26.97
N VAL A 398 14.29 -12.24 26.77
CA VAL A 398 15.46 -11.97 25.93
C VAL A 398 16.66 -11.54 26.78
N ASP A 399 17.85 -12.03 26.44
CA ASP A 399 19.11 -11.67 27.09
C ASP A 399 19.81 -10.47 26.42
N LEU A 400 20.90 -9.98 27.02
CA LEU A 400 21.64 -8.81 26.58
C LEU A 400 22.18 -8.90 25.14
N ASN A 401 22.39 -10.10 24.60
CA ASN A 401 22.90 -10.32 23.25
C ASN A 401 21.78 -10.29 22.20
N ASN A 402 20.52 -10.45 22.61
CA ASN A 402 19.39 -10.34 21.71
C ASN A 402 19.18 -8.88 21.27
N PRO A 403 18.98 -8.60 19.97
CA PRO A 403 18.80 -7.23 19.46
C PRO A 403 17.59 -6.50 20.06
N LEU A 404 16.59 -7.23 20.56
CA LEU A 404 15.37 -6.67 21.16
C LEU A 404 15.53 -6.26 22.63
N TYR A 405 16.63 -6.66 23.29
CA TYR A 405 16.82 -6.39 24.73
C TYR A 405 16.71 -4.89 25.07
N LYS A 406 17.33 -4.03 24.25
CA LYS A 406 17.38 -2.59 24.49
C LYS A 406 16.16 -1.81 23.96
N VAL A 407 15.18 -2.49 23.38
CA VAL A 407 14.01 -1.87 22.74
C VAL A 407 12.93 -1.70 23.79
N LYS A 408 12.49 -0.44 23.95
CA LYS A 408 11.50 -0.02 24.95
C LYS A 408 10.91 1.34 24.55
N ASP A 409 10.11 1.95 25.43
CA ASP A 409 9.60 3.32 25.28
C ASP A 409 8.79 3.56 23.99
N GLY A 410 8.05 2.53 23.54
CA GLY A 410 7.15 2.63 22.39
C GLY A 410 7.81 2.39 21.03
N GLU A 411 9.08 1.99 21.03
CA GLU A 411 9.80 1.67 19.80
C GLU A 411 9.41 0.30 19.24
N ASN A 412 9.41 0.20 17.92
CA ASN A 412 9.40 -1.06 17.20
C ASN A 412 10.82 -1.44 16.81
N ALA A 413 11.06 -2.75 16.75
CA ALA A 413 12.31 -3.31 16.26
C ALA A 413 12.05 -4.61 15.51
N LEU A 414 12.70 -4.76 14.36
CA LEU A 414 12.51 -5.87 13.44
C LEU A 414 13.88 -6.43 13.09
N ALA A 415 14.16 -7.65 13.54
CA ALA A 415 15.41 -8.36 13.27
C ALA A 415 15.16 -9.43 12.21
N PHE A 416 15.71 -9.21 11.03
CA PHE A 416 15.67 -10.17 9.92
C PHE A 416 16.99 -10.94 9.87
N TYR A 417 16.90 -12.25 10.11
CA TYR A 417 18.00 -13.19 9.88
C TYR A 417 17.72 -13.87 8.55
N THR A 418 18.52 -13.53 7.55
CA THR A 418 18.39 -14.07 6.20
C THR A 418 19.63 -14.89 5.87
N ARG A 419 19.69 -15.52 4.69
CA ARG A 419 20.89 -16.23 4.23
C ARG A 419 22.16 -15.38 4.32
N TYR A 420 22.06 -14.08 4.03
CA TYR A 420 23.23 -13.17 4.04
C TYR A 420 23.41 -12.37 5.34
N TYR A 421 22.38 -12.26 6.18
CA TYR A 421 22.42 -11.50 7.43
C TYR A 421 22.48 -12.41 8.67
N GLN A 422 23.59 -13.15 8.80
CA GLN A 422 23.92 -13.97 9.98
C GLN A 422 25.42 -13.94 10.31
N PRO A 423 25.81 -14.10 11.60
CA PRO A 423 24.94 -14.23 12.79
C PRO A 423 24.33 -12.89 13.24
N ILE A 424 24.68 -11.77 12.59
CA ILE A 424 24.17 -10.43 12.89
C ILE A 424 22.99 -10.14 11.94
N PRO A 425 21.77 -9.89 12.46
CA PRO A 425 20.60 -9.64 11.63
C PRO A 425 20.62 -8.25 10.99
N LEU A 426 19.84 -8.07 9.92
CA LEU A 426 19.39 -6.74 9.54
C LEU A 426 18.37 -6.26 10.57
N LEU A 427 18.76 -5.26 11.37
CA LEU A 427 17.93 -4.67 12.41
C LEU A 427 17.37 -3.32 11.96
N LEU A 428 16.04 -3.23 11.85
CA LEU A 428 15.32 -1.97 11.63
C LEU A 428 14.66 -1.56 12.95
N ARG A 429 14.93 -0.34 13.42
CA ARG A 429 14.43 0.17 14.71
C ARG A 429 13.98 1.62 14.60
N GLY A 430 12.87 1.95 15.25
CA GLY A 430 12.36 3.30 15.37
C GLY A 430 10.91 3.31 15.87
N TYR A 431 10.26 4.47 15.83
CA TYR A 431 8.86 4.57 16.24
C TYR A 431 7.95 3.85 15.22
N GLY A 432 7.19 2.88 15.71
CA GLY A 432 6.29 2.07 14.88
C GLY A 432 4.83 2.50 14.89
N ALA A 433 4.54 3.69 15.43
CA ALA A 433 3.21 4.28 15.51
C ALA A 433 3.30 5.82 15.51
N GLY A 434 2.16 6.47 15.27
CA GLY A 434 2.04 7.92 15.28
C GLY A 434 1.64 8.49 13.91
N ASN A 435 0.76 9.49 13.93
CA ASN A 435 0.15 10.05 12.72
C ASN A 435 1.21 10.59 11.75
N ALA A 436 2.19 11.37 12.23
CA ALA A 436 3.22 11.99 11.41
C ALA A 436 4.14 10.98 10.74
N VAL A 437 4.62 9.99 11.49
CA VAL A 437 5.54 8.97 10.97
C VAL A 437 4.83 8.06 9.96
N THR A 438 3.58 7.68 10.24
CA THR A 438 2.76 6.89 9.31
C THR A 438 2.44 7.67 8.05
N ALA A 439 2.00 8.93 8.18
CA ALA A 439 1.75 9.80 7.02
C ALA A 439 3.01 9.99 6.16
N ALA A 440 4.20 10.08 6.77
CA ALA A 440 5.46 10.19 6.04
C ALA A 440 5.79 8.93 5.24
N GLY A 441 5.52 7.74 5.78
CA GLY A 441 5.64 6.48 5.04
C GLY A 441 4.68 6.42 3.85
N ILE A 442 3.41 6.81 4.05
CA ILE A 442 2.41 6.89 2.97
C ILE A 442 2.85 7.89 1.90
N PHE A 443 3.38 9.05 2.32
CA PHE A 443 3.92 10.04 1.42
C PHE A 443 5.06 9.49 0.57
N ALA A 444 5.98 8.73 1.18
CA ALA A 444 7.05 8.05 0.46
C ALA A 444 6.49 7.07 -0.57
N ASP A 445 5.47 6.28 -0.22
CA ASP A 445 4.78 5.36 -1.14
C ASP A 445 4.13 6.09 -2.31
N ILE A 446 3.47 7.23 -2.05
CA ILE A 446 2.91 8.10 -3.10
C ILE A 446 4.02 8.56 -4.03
N LEU A 447 5.18 9.01 -3.51
CA LEU A 447 6.30 9.37 -4.38
C LEU A 447 6.87 8.18 -5.15
N ARG A 448 6.82 6.96 -4.61
CA ARG A 448 7.24 5.75 -5.31
C ARG A 448 6.32 5.38 -6.48
N THR A 449 5.11 5.92 -6.58
CA THR A 449 4.28 5.75 -7.79
C THR A 449 4.84 6.51 -8.98
N LEU A 450 5.59 7.60 -8.74
CA LEU A 450 6.32 8.30 -9.78
C LEU A 450 7.39 7.38 -10.36
N GLN A 451 7.18 6.96 -11.61
CA GLN A 451 8.21 6.24 -12.33
C GLN A 451 9.25 7.22 -12.91
N HIS A 452 10.47 6.70 -13.07
CA HIS A 452 11.61 7.44 -13.60
C HIS A 452 11.51 7.66 -15.10
#